data_AF-A0A1W1WTE3-F1
#
_entry.id   AF-A0A1W1WTE3-F1
#
_cell.length_a   1.000
_cell.length_b   1.000
_cell.length_c   1.000
_cell.angle_alpha   90.00
_cell.angle_beta   90.00
_cell.angle_gamma   90.00
#
_symmetry.space_group_name_H-M   'P 1'
#
loop_
_entity.id
_entity.type
_entity.pdbx_description
1 polymer ?
#
loop_
_entity_poly.entity_id
_entity_poly.type
_entity_poly.pdbx_seq_one_letter_code
_entity_poly.pdbx_strand_id
1 'polypeptide(L)' 'MQKKLDRYEERLIIATKELKECQQKHNLNSCLKCKKIIGCRIRNEYVDAVYKSMNKGQGGGFEF' A
#
# COMPACT_ATOMS: atom_id res chain seq x y z
N MET A 1 7.26 -20.97 16.33
CA MET A 1 7.59 -20.88 14.88
C MET A 1 7.74 -19.41 14.52
N GLN A 2 8.93 -18.96 14.13
CA GLN A 2 9.13 -17.61 13.59
C GLN A 2 8.69 -17.63 12.13
N LYS A 3 7.54 -17.02 11.78
CA LYS A 3 7.12 -16.89 10.38
C LYS A 3 8.02 -15.85 9.72
N LYS A 4 8.88 -16.28 8.80
CA LYS A 4 9.71 -15.37 7.99
C LYS A 4 8.79 -14.65 7.01
N LEU A 5 8.78 -13.32 7.06
CA LEU A 5 8.04 -12.49 6.11
C LEU A 5 8.66 -12.68 4.72
N ASP A 6 7.82 -12.77 3.70
CA ASP A 6 8.31 -12.67 2.33
C ASP A 6 8.47 -11.20 1.88
N ARG A 7 9.15 -11.01 0.75
CA ARG A 7 9.42 -9.66 0.20
C ARG A 7 8.17 -8.83 -0.05
N TYR A 8 7.02 -9.45 -0.31
CA TYR A 8 5.77 -8.74 -0.56
C TYR A 8 5.10 -8.32 0.74
N GLU A 9 5.16 -9.16 1.76
CA GLU A 9 4.74 -8.80 3.12
C GLU A 9 5.61 -7.66 3.68
N GLU A 10 6.94 -7.73 3.48
CA GLU A 10 7.86 -6.64 3.84
C GLU A 10 7.51 -5.32 3.12
N ARG A 11 7.26 -5.39 1.80
CA ARG A 11 6.89 -4.20 1.02
C ARG A 11 5.55 -3.60 1.47
N LEU A 12 4.58 -4.44 1.78
CA LEU A 12 3.28 -4.00 2.30
C LEU A 12 3.44 -3.30 3.67
N ILE A 13 4.29 -3.82 4.56
CA ILE A 13 4.56 -3.18 5.85
C ILE A 13 5.14 -1.77 5.65
N ILE A 14 6.15 -1.63 4.77
CA ILE A 14 6.78 -0.35 4.47
C ILE A 14 5.75 0.64 3.88
N ALA A 15 5.02 0.24 2.84
CA ALA A 15 4.04 1.11 2.19
C ALA A 15 2.89 1.49 3.14
N THR A 16 2.47 0.59 4.02
CA THR A 16 1.46 0.87 5.06
C THR A 16 1.96 1.92 6.05
N LYS A 17 3.22 1.82 6.48
CA LYS A 17 3.83 2.80 7.38
C LYS A 17 3.89 4.18 6.72
N GLU A 18 4.38 4.27 5.49
CA GLU A 18 4.45 5.52 4.72
C GLU A 18 3.07 6.14 4.51
N LEU A 19 2.05 5.33 4.20
CA LEU A 19 0.67 5.79 4.05
C LEU A 19 0.13 6.39 5.35
N LYS A 20 0.34 5.71 6.48
CA LYS A 20 -0.12 6.17 7.80
C LYS A 20 0.59 7.45 8.23
N GLU A 21 1.89 7.55 8.02
CA GLU A 21 2.64 8.78 8.30
C GLU A 21 2.16 9.94 7.42
N CYS A 22 1.90 9.68 6.14
CA CYS A 22 1.31 10.66 5.22
C CYS A 22 -0.08 11.13 5.71
N GLN A 23 -0.93 10.19 6.08
CA GLN A 23 -2.26 10.47 6.64
C GLN A 23 -2.16 11.36 7.89
N GLN A 24 -1.29 11.01 8.84
CA GLN A 24 -1.06 11.80 10.05
C GLN A 24 -0.54 13.21 9.76
N LYS A 25 0.47 13.35 8.88
CA LYS A 25 1.03 14.66 8.47
C LYS A 25 -0.01 15.59 7.85
N HIS A 26 -1.05 15.01 7.23
CA HIS A 26 -2.14 15.76 6.62
C HIS A 26 -3.42 15.81 7.47
N ASN A 27 -3.38 15.32 8.71
CA ASN A 27 -4.54 15.20 9.60
C ASN A 27 -5.73 14.44 8.97
N LEU A 28 -5.42 13.42 8.17
CA LEU A 28 -6.38 12.54 7.54
C LEU A 28 -6.40 11.19 8.26
N ASN A 29 -7.57 10.58 8.36
CA ASN A 29 -7.72 9.20 8.84
C ASN A 29 -8.03 8.20 7.71
N SER A 30 -8.17 8.69 6.49
CA SER A 30 -8.38 7.89 5.28
C SER A 30 -7.94 8.68 4.05
N CYS A 31 -7.35 8.00 3.07
CA CYS A 31 -7.01 8.62 1.79
C CYS A 31 -8.25 9.03 0.98
N LEU A 32 -9.45 8.51 1.28
CA LEU A 32 -10.70 8.95 0.66
C LEU A 32 -11.02 10.42 0.95
N LYS A 33 -10.50 10.96 2.05
CA LYS A 33 -10.64 12.37 2.42
C LYS A 33 -9.51 13.24 1.84
N CYS A 34 -8.56 12.66 1.12
CA CYS A 34 -7.44 13.38 0.55
C CYS A 34 -7.84 14.03 -0.78
N LYS A 35 -7.63 15.35 -0.93
CA LYS A 35 -7.82 16.06 -2.20
C LYS A 35 -6.97 15.52 -3.36
N LYS A 36 -5.88 14.81 -3.06
CA LYS A 36 -4.98 14.20 -4.04
C LYS A 36 -5.32 12.72 -4.30
N ILE A 37 -6.48 12.22 -3.87
CA ILE A 37 -6.82 10.79 -3.98
C ILE A 37 -6.56 10.22 -5.38
N ILE A 38 -6.96 10.95 -6.42
CA ILE A 38 -6.62 10.63 -7.80
C ILE A 38 -5.17 11.06 -8.05
N GLY A 39 -4.31 10.11 -8.41
CA GLY A 39 -2.89 10.36 -8.69
C GLY A 39 -1.97 10.44 -7.45
N CYS A 40 -2.46 10.18 -6.23
CA CYS A 40 -1.57 10.11 -5.06
C CYS A 40 -0.61 8.92 -5.18
N ARG A 41 0.68 9.22 -5.40
CA ARG A 41 1.75 8.21 -5.49
C ARG A 41 1.79 7.28 -4.27
N ILE A 42 1.75 7.82 -3.05
CA ILE A 42 1.84 7.04 -1.80
C ILE A 42 0.65 6.07 -1.68
N ARG A 43 -0.57 6.53 -2.02
CA ARG A 43 -1.76 5.67 -2.05
C ARG A 43 -1.60 4.57 -3.09
N ASN A 44 -1.17 4.91 -4.30
CA ASN A 44 -1.02 3.95 -5.39
C ASN A 44 0.03 2.88 -5.05
N GLU A 45 1.15 3.27 -4.46
CA GLU A 45 2.19 2.35 -3.98
C GLU A 45 1.68 1.41 -2.88
N TYR A 46 0.86 1.92 -1.95
CA TYR A 46 0.19 1.08 -0.96
C TYR A 46 -0.76 0.07 -1.61
N VAL A 47 -1.62 0.52 -2.54
CA VAL A 47 -2.57 -0.36 -3.24
C VAL A 47 -1.84 -1.45 -4.02
N ASP A 48 -0.79 -1.08 -4.76
CA ASP A 48 0.06 -2.02 -5.49
C ASP A 48 0.74 -3.05 -4.56
N ALA A 49 1.26 -2.59 -3.41
CA ALA A 49 1.87 -3.49 -2.42
C ALA A 49 0.85 -4.47 -1.80
N VAL A 50 -0.41 -4.04 -1.57
CA VAL A 50 -1.50 -4.92 -1.12
C VAL A 50 -1.75 -5.99 -2.17
N TYR A 51 -1.98 -5.61 -3.43
CA TYR A 51 -2.23 -6.56 -4.51
C TYR A 51 -1.08 -7.57 -4.65
N LYS A 52 0.16 -7.08 -4.71
CA LYS A 52 1.36 -7.93 -4.81
C LYS A 52 1.54 -8.86 -3.61
N SER A 53 1.17 -8.43 -2.41
CA SER A 53 1.20 -9.28 -1.22
C SER A 53 0.17 -10.39 -1.25
N MET A 54 -1.02 -10.11 -1.78
CA MET A 54 -2.12 -11.09 -1.91
C MET A 54 -1.85 -12.11 -3.01
N ASN A 55 -1.33 -11.68 -4.16
CA ASN A 55 -1.08 -12.55 -5.31
C ASN A 55 0.39 -13.04 -5.41
N LYS A 56 1.24 -12.70 -4.44
CA LYS A 56 2.69 -12.98 -4.44
C LYS A 56 3.37 -12.54 -5.73
N GLY A 57 2.98 -11.38 -6.25
CA GLY A 57 3.46 -10.77 -7.48
C GLY A 57 2.96 -11.44 -8.76
N GLN A 58 2.03 -12.40 -8.68
CA GLN A 58 1.42 -13.02 -9.85
C GLN A 58 0.34 -12.08 -10.42
N GLY A 59 0.44 -11.74 -11.70
CA GLY A 59 -0.55 -10.90 -12.37
C GLY A 59 -1.92 -11.57 -12.37
N GLY A 60 -2.87 -11.02 -11.60
CA GLY A 60 -4.25 -11.49 -11.57
C GLY A 60 -5.08 -10.73 -12.59
N GLY A 61 -5.05 -11.16 -13.86
CA GLY A 61 -6.04 -10.86 -14.93
C GLY A 61 -6.44 -9.41 -15.23
N PHE A 62 -5.97 -8.42 -14.47
CA PHE A 62 -6.25 -7.00 -14.64
C PHE A 62 -4.93 -6.28 -14.83
N GLU A 63 -4.62 -6.01 -16.09
CA GLU A 63 -3.70 -4.95 -16.46
C GLU A 63 -4.47 -3.62 -16.39
N PHE A 64 -3.93 -2.65 -15.67
CA PHE A 64 -4.51 -1.32 -15.50
C PHE A 64 -3.82 -0.32 -16.43
#